data_AF-A0A227IDZ1-F1
#
_entry.id   AF-A0A227IDZ1-F1
#
_cell.length_a   1.000
_cell.length_b   1.000
_cell.length_c   1.000
_cell.angle_alpha   90.00
_cell.angle_beta   90.00
_cell.angle_gamma   90.00
#
_symmetry.space_group_name_H-M   'P 1'
#
loop_
_entity.id
_entity.type
_entity.pdbx_description
1 polymer ?
#
loop_
_entity_poly.entity_id
_entity_poly.type
_entity_poly.pdbx_seq_one_letter_code
_entity_poly.pdbx_strand_id
1 'polypeptide(L)' 'SGRQGDAGSSRFYLSMEDSLLRIFTSDRMASLIQSGMEEGEAIESKMLSRSIEKAQRKVEGRNFDIRKQLLEYDDVAN' A
#
# COMPACT_ATOMS: atom_id res chain seq x y z
N SER A 1 -2.26 -15.53 10.70
CA SER A 1 -2.63 -16.13 12.00
C SER A 1 -2.03 -17.52 12.06
N GLY A 2 -2.13 -18.24 13.19
CA GLY A 2 -1.50 -19.55 13.35
C GLY A 2 -0.03 -19.44 13.78
N ARG A 3 0.22 -19.41 15.08
CA ARG A 3 1.58 -19.51 15.64
C ARG A 3 1.85 -20.97 16.00
N GLN A 4 3.13 -21.36 16.08
CA GLN A 4 3.56 -22.73 16.43
C GLN A 4 3.01 -23.85 15.54
N GLY A 5 2.76 -23.56 14.26
CA GLY A 5 2.29 -24.58 13.29
C GLY A 5 0.77 -24.74 13.24
N ASP A 6 0.02 -24.00 14.05
CA ASP A 6 -1.44 -24.02 14.00
C ASP A 6 -1.96 -23.46 12.67
N ALA A 7 -3.04 -24.05 12.17
CA ALA A 7 -3.71 -23.55 10.97
C ALA A 7 -4.24 -22.12 11.18
N GLY A 8 -4.05 -21.27 10.18
CA GLY A 8 -4.55 -19.90 10.23
C GLY A 8 -4.61 -19.25 8.85
N SER A 9 -5.61 -18.40 8.65
CA SER A 9 -5.72 -17.53 7.48
C SER A 9 -5.80 -16.06 7.91
N SER A 10 -5.36 -15.18 7.02
CA SER A 10 -5.56 -13.74 7.16
C SER A 10 -6.00 -13.19 5.83
N ARG A 11 -6.95 -12.26 5.87
CA ARG A 11 -7.42 -11.52 4.70
C ARG A 11 -7.42 -10.05 5.07
N PHE A 12 -6.98 -9.23 4.12
CA PHE A 12 -6.99 -7.78 4.24
C PHE A 12 -8.08 -7.24 3.31
N TYR A 13 -8.81 -6.24 3.80
CA TYR A 13 -9.79 -5.48 3.06
C TYR A 13 -9.29 -4.05 2.99
N LEU A 14 -9.39 -3.44 1.81
CA LEU A 14 -8.91 -2.09 1.54
C LEU A 14 -10.04 -1.30 0.89
N SER A 15 -10.09 -0.01 1.17
CA SER A 15 -11.00 0.93 0.55
C SER A 15 -10.23 1.93 -0.31
N MET A 16 -10.84 2.37 -1.41
CA MET A 16 -10.30 3.46 -2.24
C MET A 16 -10.13 4.77 -1.46
N GLU A 17 -10.86 4.91 -0.35
CA GLU A 17 -10.74 6.04 0.55
C GLU A 17 -9.61 5.91 1.58
N ASP A 18 -8.90 4.79 1.63
CA ASP A 18 -7.79 4.60 2.56
C ASP A 18 -6.64 5.56 2.25
N SER A 19 -5.95 6.00 3.30
CA SER A 19 -4.87 7.00 3.20
C SER A 19 -3.76 6.61 2.22
N LEU A 20 -3.37 5.33 2.17
CA LEU A 20 -2.39 4.82 1.20
C LEU A 20 -2.92 4.96 -0.23
N LEU A 21 -4.18 4.58 -0.47
CA LEU A 21 -4.75 4.62 -1.82
C LEU A 21 -5.05 6.05 -2.27
N ARG A 22 -5.43 6.96 -1.38
CA ARG A 22 -5.60 8.39 -1.71
C ARG A 22 -4.32 9.04 -2.22
N ILE A 23 -3.17 8.68 -1.66
CA ILE A 23 -1.87 9.26 -2.05
C ILE A 23 -1.40 8.72 -3.41
N PHE A 24 -1.78 7.48 -3.75
CA PHE A 24 -1.22 6.76 -4.89
C PHE A 24 -2.20 6.50 -6.04
N THR A 25 -3.49 6.66 -5.80
CA THR A 25 -4.51 6.57 -6.85
C THR A 25 -4.57 7.90 -7.58
N SER A 26 -4.16 7.91 -8.84
CA SER A 26 -4.38 9.08 -9.69
C SER A 26 -5.86 9.27 -9.98
N ASP A 27 -6.30 10.50 -10.21
CA ASP A 27 -7.70 10.82 -10.53
C ASP A 27 -8.24 9.99 -11.71
N ARG A 28 -7.37 9.70 -12.69
CA ARG A 28 -7.69 8.84 -13.84
C ARG A 28 -7.91 7.38 -13.45
N MET A 29 -7.16 6.87 -12.49
CA MET A 29 -7.34 5.50 -12.01
C MET A 29 -8.58 5.41 -11.11
N ALA A 30 -8.83 6.45 -10.30
CA ALA A 30 -10.06 6.57 -9.51
C ALA A 30 -11.32 6.59 -10.39
N SER A 31 -11.31 7.36 -11.48
CA SER A 31 -12.46 7.43 -12.40
C SER A 31 -12.70 6.12 -13.15
N LEU A 32 -11.65 5.42 -13.57
CA LEU A 32 -11.77 4.08 -14.18
C LEU A 32 -12.39 3.07 -13.20
N ILE A 33 -11.95 3.11 -11.95
CA ILE A 33 -12.45 2.23 -10.89
C ILE A 33 -13.93 2.55 -10.60
N GLN A 34 -14.28 3.83 -10.40
CA GLN A 34 -15.66 4.26 -10.19
C GLN A 34 -16.59 3.92 -11.37
N SER A 35 -16.10 3.98 -12.61
CA SER A 35 -16.93 3.71 -13.80
C SER A 35 -17.30 2.25 -14.00
N GLY A 36 -16.63 1.32 -13.30
CA GLY A 36 -16.83 -0.12 -13.44
C GLY A 36 -17.25 -0.82 -12.14
N MET A 37 -17.66 -0.07 -11.11
CA MET A 37 -18.04 -0.60 -9.81
C MET A 37 -19.53 -0.47 -9.55
N GLU A 38 -20.16 -1.57 -9.17
CA GLU A 38 -21.45 -1.56 -8.50
C GLU A 38 -21.26 -1.43 -6.98
N GLU A 39 -22.12 -0.65 -6.34
CA GLU A 39 -22.02 -0.36 -4.90
C GLU A 39 -22.24 -1.65 -4.09
N GLY A 40 -21.21 -2.06 -3.34
CA GLY A 40 -21.25 -3.28 -2.52
C GLY A 40 -20.50 -4.48 -3.09
N GLU A 41 -19.96 -4.41 -4.32
CA GLU A 41 -19.12 -5.47 -4.87
C GLU A 41 -17.63 -5.28 -4.57
N ALA A 42 -16.95 -6.40 -4.28
CA ALA A 42 -15.51 -6.39 -4.08
C ALA A 42 -14.78 -6.23 -5.42
N ILE A 43 -13.85 -5.28 -5.49
CA ILE A 43 -13.04 -5.06 -6.69
C ILE A 43 -11.95 -6.10 -6.78
N GLU A 44 -11.97 -6.91 -7.84
CA GLU A 44 -10.84 -7.76 -8.21
C GLU A 44 -10.23 -7.29 -9.53
N SER A 45 -9.08 -6.59 -9.44
CA SER A 45 -8.34 -6.16 -10.61
C SER A 45 -6.84 -6.36 -10.42
N LYS A 46 -6.23 -7.14 -11.33
CA LYS A 46 -4.77 -7.35 -11.35
C LYS A 46 -4.00 -6.03 -11.49
N MET A 47 -4.57 -5.03 -12.17
CA MET A 47 -3.97 -3.71 -12.28
C MET A 47 -3.97 -3.02 -10.92
N LEU A 48 -5.11 -3.02 -10.23
CA LEU A 48 -5.24 -2.38 -8.92
C LEU A 48 -4.30 -3.03 -7.91
N SER A 49 -4.29 -4.37 -7.80
CA SER A 49 -3.38 -5.08 -6.88
C SER A 49 -1.91 -4.72 -7.11
N ARG A 50 -1.46 -4.62 -8.37
CA ARG A 50 -0.09 -4.20 -8.70
C ARG A 50 0.19 -2.74 -8.34
N SER A 51 -0.79 -1.86 -8.51
CA SER A 51 -0.66 -0.45 -8.11
C SER A 51 -0.51 -0.31 -6.59
N ILE A 52 -1.28 -1.08 -5.82
CA ILE A 52 -1.19 -1.11 -4.35
C ILE A 52 0.18 -1.62 -3.90
N GLU A 53 0.66 -2.73 -4.48
CA GLU A 53 1.99 -3.28 -4.19
C GLU A 53 3.11 -2.26 -4.45
N LYS A 54 3.05 -1.54 -5.58
CA LYS A 54 4.02 -0.49 -5.93
C LYS A 54 3.95 0.69 -4.97
N ALA A 55 2.75 1.09 -4.56
CA ALA A 55 2.56 2.16 -3.59
C ALA A 55 3.22 1.82 -2.26
N GLN A 56 2.96 0.61 -1.74
CA GLN A 56 3.56 0.13 -0.50
C GLN A 56 5.09 0.11 -0.58
N ARG A 57 5.67 -0.48 -1.64
CA ARG A 57 7.13 -0.50 -1.84
C ARG A 57 7.74 0.90 -1.87
N LYS A 58 7.06 1.88 -2.48
CA LYS A 58 7.57 3.26 -2.54
C LYS A 58 7.58 3.91 -1.16
N VAL A 59 6.54 3.69 -0.34
CA VAL A 59 6.48 4.20 1.04
C VAL A 59 7.57 3.57 1.89
N GLU A 60 7.74 2.25 1.80
CA GLU A 60 8.79 1.53 2.51
C GLU A 60 10.19 2.01 2.12
N GLY A 61 10.46 2.19 0.82
CA GLY A 61 11.71 2.74 0.32
C GLY A 61 11.99 4.15 0.83
N ARG A 62 11.00 5.05 0.76
CA ARG A 62 11.14 6.41 1.31
C ARG A 62 11.45 6.40 2.81
N ASN A 63 10.79 5.54 3.59
CA ASN A 63 11.05 5.41 5.02
C ASN A 63 12.43 4.82 5.32
N PHE A 64 12.95 3.96 4.44
CA PHE A 64 14.32 3.48 4.52
C PHE A 64 15.33 4.60 4.24
N ASP A 65 15.15 5.36 3.16
CA ASP A 65 16.05 6.45 2.78
C ASP A 65 16.12 7.55 3.84
N ILE A 66 14.97 7.94 4.42
CA ILE A 66 14.92 8.91 5.52
C ILE A 66 15.74 8.43 6.71
N ARG A 67 15.58 7.14 7.09
CA ARG A 67 16.35 6.57 8.21
C ARG A 67 17.84 6.49 7.91
N LYS A 68 18.21 6.15 6.67
CA LYS A 68 19.61 6.12 6.23
C LYS A 68 20.24 7.51 6.31
N GLN A 69 19.56 8.53 5.80
CA GLN A 69 20.04 9.90 5.81
C GLN A 69 20.19 10.43 7.25
N LEU A 70 19.26 10.11 8.15
CA LEU A 70 19.37 10.48 9.57
C LEU A 70 20.60 9.83 10.23
N LEU A 71 20.88 8.56 9.95
CA LEU A 71 22.07 7.87 10.45
C LEU A 71 23.36 8.49 9.90
N GLU A 72 23.40 8.80 8.60
CA GLU A 72 24.57 9.41 7.97
C GLU A 72 24.92 10.79 8.56
N TYR A 73 23.92 11.60 8.97
CA TYR A 73 24.18 12.86 9.66
C TYR A 73 24.68 12.68 11.10
N ASP A 74 24.21 11.65 11.81
CA ASP A 74 24.67 11.31 13.16
C ASP A 74 26.13 10.83 13.14
N ASP A 75 26.50 10.01 12.14
CA ASP A 75 27.88 9.51 11.95
C ASP A 75 28.91 10.62 11.66
N VAL A 76 28.49 11.76 11.11
CA VAL A 76 29.36 12.93 10.83
C VAL A 76 29.48 13.86 12.04
N ALA A 77 28.46 13.89 12.91
CA ALA A 77 28.43 14.74 14.09
C ALA A 77 29.14 14.12 15.32
N ASN A 78 29.47 12.83 15.27
CA ASN A 78 30.19 12.06 16.30
C ASN A 78 31.70 11.97 16.06
#